data_AF-A0A8J7QBX7-F1
#
_entry.id   AF-A0A8J7QBX7-F1
#
_cell.length_a   1.000
_cell.length_b   1.000
_cell.length_c   1.000
_cell.angle_alpha   90.00
_cell.angle_beta   90.00
_cell.angle_gamma   90.00
#
_symmetry.space_group_name_H-M   'P 1'
#
loop_
_entity.id
_entity.type
_entity.pdbx_description
1 polymer ?
#
loop_
_entity_poly.entity_id
_entity_poly.type
_entity_poly.pdbx_seq_one_letter_code
_entity_poly.pdbx_strand_id
1 'polypeptide(L)'
;MNQNTQKRGVSMVTRRHWLKGVAGVLGGGLAANVAADCPITPRMGPGPFYPAVTIPKLVDLTQGGKAAGEPTFVFGQVLDRDCKPIFGAAVEIWQCDNNGRYRQDATPGDSHDPGFAYFAHAITDQQGAYFFKTILPVRYGSPGFSRAPHIHYKVHKNGFRQLVTEMHFAGDRFAAVRDQDPVLDSVPRAQRAALIAAEVDIATIPQLKPHADGKSPCRRFDLILDKA
;
A
#
# COMPACT_ATOMS: atom_id res chain seq x y z
N MET A 1 33.84 -1.32 74.84
CA MET A 1 35.12 -0.72 74.42
C MET A 1 34.89 0.14 73.19
N ASN A 2 35.31 1.42 73.27
CA ASN A 2 35.65 2.41 72.23
C ASN A 2 34.91 2.41 70.88
N GLN A 3 34.15 3.47 70.60
CA GLN A 3 34.59 4.78 70.07
C GLN A 3 35.08 4.68 68.62
N ASN A 4 34.34 5.20 67.63
CA ASN A 4 34.17 6.62 67.28
C ASN A 4 35.05 6.95 66.08
N THR A 5 34.43 7.50 65.03
CA THR A 5 34.88 8.53 64.07
C THR A 5 34.56 8.16 62.62
N GLN A 6 34.06 9.02 61.73
CA GLN A 6 33.46 10.36 61.73
C GLN A 6 33.28 10.64 60.20
N LYS A 7 32.20 11.20 59.64
CA LYS A 7 31.93 12.65 59.59
C LYS A 7 30.71 12.91 58.69
N ARG A 8 29.82 13.77 59.23
CA ARG A 8 29.21 14.99 58.63
C ARG A 8 28.30 14.76 57.42
N GLY A 9 26.99 15.02 57.47
CA GLY A 9 26.36 16.25 57.99
C GLY A 9 26.37 17.32 56.88
N VAL A 10 25.35 18.11 56.61
CA VAL A 10 24.22 18.59 57.40
C VAL A 10 23.31 19.38 56.43
N SER A 11 22.00 19.14 56.48
CA SER A 11 20.93 20.17 56.40
C SER A 11 20.66 20.84 55.04
N MET A 12 19.50 21.43 54.72
CA MET A 12 18.50 22.14 55.51
C MET A 12 17.12 22.13 54.81
N VAL A 13 16.07 21.99 55.62
CA VAL A 13 14.92 22.90 55.70
C VAL A 13 13.86 22.92 54.58
N THR A 14 12.76 22.25 54.92
CA THR A 14 11.35 22.62 54.82
C THR A 14 10.96 24.10 54.61
N ARG A 15 9.99 24.39 53.72
CA ARG A 15 8.64 24.94 54.04
C ARG A 15 7.94 25.58 52.83
N ARG A 16 6.75 25.03 52.52
CA ARG A 16 5.44 25.68 52.37
C ARG A 16 5.31 27.06 51.66
N HIS A 17 4.42 27.03 50.66
CA HIS A 17 3.23 27.88 50.45
C HIS A 17 3.20 28.93 49.30
N TRP A 18 2.02 28.91 48.63
CA TRP A 18 1.27 30.00 47.98
C TRP A 18 1.76 30.55 46.62
N LEU A 19 0.98 30.34 45.53
CA LEU A 19 0.06 31.35 44.96
C LEU A 19 -0.57 30.89 43.62
N LYS A 20 -1.82 31.32 43.41
CA LYS A 20 -2.62 31.21 42.19
C LYS A 20 -2.30 32.36 41.23
N GLY A 21 -2.43 32.10 39.92
CA GLY A 21 -2.65 33.09 38.84
C GLY A 21 -1.37 33.48 38.08
N VAL A 22 -1.35 33.83 36.78
CA VAL A 22 -2.31 33.99 35.68
C VAL A 22 -1.46 33.96 34.39
N ALA A 23 -1.98 33.45 33.26
CA ALA A 23 -1.88 34.07 31.92
C ALA A 23 -2.12 33.03 30.83
N GLY A 24 -3.20 33.22 30.08
CA GLY A 24 -3.49 32.47 28.87
C GLY A 24 -2.39 32.69 27.82
N VAL A 25 -1.90 31.60 27.26
CA VAL A 25 -1.26 31.61 25.96
C VAL A 25 -2.32 31.12 24.98
N LEU A 26 -2.96 32.08 24.29
CA LEU A 26 -3.56 31.81 22.98
C LEU A 26 -2.40 31.51 22.03
N GLY A 27 -1.88 30.29 22.12
CA GLY A 27 -0.94 29.76 21.16
C GLY A 27 -1.72 29.45 19.89
N GLY A 28 -1.83 30.44 19.01
CA GLY A 28 -2.17 30.21 17.61
C GLY A 28 -1.17 29.20 17.06
N GLY A 29 -1.57 27.94 17.03
CA GLY A 29 -0.81 26.89 16.37
C GLY A 29 -0.76 27.25 14.90
N LEU A 30 0.39 27.74 14.44
CA LEU A 30 0.77 27.56 13.05
C LEU A 30 0.78 26.04 12.84
N ALA A 31 -0.31 25.51 12.29
CA ALA A 31 -0.27 24.22 11.65
C ALA A 31 0.79 24.38 10.56
N ALA A 32 2.01 23.91 10.84
CA ALA A 32 3.01 23.74 9.81
C ALA A 32 2.34 22.87 8.75
N ASN A 33 2.05 23.47 7.59
CA ASN A 33 1.72 22.71 6.40
C ASN A 33 2.96 21.90 6.08
N VAL A 34 3.08 20.71 6.69
CA VAL A 34 3.99 19.69 6.20
C VAL A 34 3.46 19.41 4.81
N ALA A 35 4.13 19.95 3.79
CA ALA A 35 3.83 19.61 2.41
C ALA A 35 3.91 18.08 2.35
N ALA A 36 2.82 17.44 1.91
CA ALA A 36 2.86 16.02 1.63
C ALA A 36 3.93 15.81 0.55
N ASP A 37 4.98 15.07 0.87
CA ASP A 37 5.91 14.62 -0.15
C ASP A 37 5.22 13.51 -0.95
N CYS A 38 5.08 13.70 -2.26
CA CYS A 38 4.65 12.68 -3.21
C CYS A 38 5.87 12.15 -3.98
N PRO A 39 6.68 11.26 -3.39
CA PRO A 39 7.79 10.65 -4.10
C PRO A 39 7.24 9.83 -5.27
N ILE A 40 7.90 9.92 -6.43
CA ILE A 40 7.56 9.11 -7.61
C ILE A 40 7.53 7.64 -7.22
N THR A 41 6.47 6.93 -7.63
CA THR A 41 6.36 5.49 -7.39
C THR A 41 7.48 4.76 -8.13
N PRO A 42 8.23 3.86 -7.46
CA PRO A 42 9.31 3.13 -8.10
C PRO A 42 8.82 2.32 -9.30
N ARG A 43 9.60 2.33 -10.37
CA ARG A 43 9.31 1.57 -11.60
C ARG A 43 9.78 0.14 -11.46
N MET A 44 8.94 -0.79 -11.88
CA MET A 44 9.23 -2.22 -11.95
C MET A 44 9.06 -2.73 -13.38
N GLY A 45 9.55 -3.94 -13.65
CA GLY A 45 9.28 -4.64 -14.90
C GLY A 45 7.84 -5.16 -14.96
N PRO A 46 7.27 -5.37 -16.16
CA PRO A 46 5.90 -5.91 -16.30
C PRO A 46 5.80 -7.40 -15.93
N GLY A 47 6.92 -8.06 -15.66
CA GLY A 47 6.98 -9.51 -15.53
C GLY A 47 6.65 -10.23 -16.86
N PRO A 48 6.62 -11.56 -16.85
CA PRO A 48 6.34 -12.36 -18.05
C PRO A 48 4.84 -12.49 -18.35
N PHE A 49 3.96 -11.98 -17.49
CA PHE A 49 2.52 -12.28 -17.48
C PHE A 49 1.62 -11.08 -17.74
N TYR A 50 2.15 -10.00 -18.31
CA TYR A 50 1.28 -8.91 -18.76
C TYR A 50 0.31 -9.42 -19.84
N PRO A 51 -0.99 -9.10 -19.79
CA PRO A 51 -1.97 -9.63 -20.74
C PRO A 51 -1.68 -9.26 -22.20
N ALA A 52 -1.69 -10.27 -23.09
CA ALA A 52 -1.59 -10.09 -24.55
C ALA A 52 -2.96 -9.81 -25.21
N VAL A 53 -3.92 -9.29 -24.45
CA VAL A 53 -5.30 -8.99 -24.88
C VAL A 53 -5.70 -7.61 -24.35
N THR A 54 -6.74 -7.02 -24.93
CA THR A 54 -7.34 -5.80 -24.40
C THR A 54 -7.93 -6.08 -23.00
N ILE A 55 -7.42 -5.38 -21.99
CA ILE A 55 -7.90 -5.53 -20.62
C ILE A 55 -9.30 -4.88 -20.50
N PRO A 56 -10.33 -5.64 -20.05
CA PRO A 56 -11.68 -5.13 -19.94
C PRO A 56 -11.78 -4.09 -18.81
N LYS A 57 -12.64 -3.10 -19.01
CA LYS A 57 -13.05 -2.19 -17.93
C LYS A 57 -13.89 -2.96 -16.91
N LEU A 58 -13.21 -3.42 -15.87
CA LEU A 58 -13.75 -4.29 -14.83
C LEU A 58 -13.11 -3.85 -13.51
N VAL A 59 -13.93 -3.70 -12.47
CA VAL A 59 -13.47 -3.32 -11.13
C VAL A 59 -13.64 -4.46 -10.12
N ASP A 60 -14.28 -5.57 -10.49
CA ASP A 60 -14.42 -6.76 -9.64
C ASP A 60 -13.84 -8.00 -10.34
N LEU A 61 -12.65 -8.42 -9.92
CA LEU A 61 -11.97 -9.60 -10.45
C LEU A 61 -12.53 -10.90 -9.88
N THR A 62 -13.36 -10.84 -8.83
CA THR A 62 -13.91 -12.03 -8.15
C THR A 62 -15.13 -12.62 -8.86
N GLN A 63 -15.54 -12.01 -9.99
CA GLN A 63 -16.73 -12.39 -10.75
C GLN A 63 -17.99 -12.54 -9.89
N GLY A 64 -18.22 -11.57 -8.98
CA GLY A 64 -19.34 -11.62 -8.04
C GLY A 64 -19.14 -12.62 -6.90
N GLY A 65 -17.90 -12.83 -6.45
CA GLY A 65 -17.57 -13.72 -5.35
C GLY A 65 -17.42 -15.19 -5.72
N LYS A 66 -17.23 -15.52 -7.00
CA LYS A 66 -16.97 -16.88 -7.49
C LYS A 66 -15.51 -17.28 -7.38
N ALA A 67 -14.59 -16.31 -7.40
CA ALA A 67 -13.16 -16.58 -7.23
C ALA A 67 -12.88 -17.24 -5.88
N ALA A 68 -12.00 -18.24 -5.88
CA ALA A 68 -11.42 -18.81 -4.69
C ALA A 68 -10.38 -17.85 -4.08
N GLY A 69 -10.13 -17.99 -2.78
CA GLY A 69 -9.16 -17.17 -2.04
C GLY A 69 -9.81 -16.13 -1.13
N GLU A 70 -8.98 -15.31 -0.49
CA GLU A 70 -9.40 -14.26 0.46
C GLU A 70 -9.76 -12.99 -0.33
N PRO A 71 -11.03 -12.54 -0.37
CA PRO A 71 -11.39 -11.30 -1.05
C PRO A 71 -10.70 -10.10 -0.40
N THR A 72 -10.34 -9.11 -1.20
CA THR A 72 -9.72 -7.86 -0.73
C THR A 72 -10.05 -6.72 -1.67
N PHE A 73 -10.00 -5.50 -1.13
CA PHE A 73 -10.08 -4.27 -1.92
C PHE A 73 -8.72 -3.61 -2.00
N VAL A 74 -8.35 -3.17 -3.20
CA VAL A 74 -7.20 -2.31 -3.44
C VAL A 74 -7.66 -1.04 -4.10
N PHE A 75 -7.15 0.09 -3.63
CA PHE A 75 -7.58 1.39 -4.10
C PHE A 75 -6.48 2.42 -3.86
N GLY A 76 -6.65 3.61 -4.43
CA GLY A 76 -5.80 4.75 -4.13
C GLY A 76 -6.06 5.88 -5.08
N GLN A 77 -5.10 6.80 -5.16
CA GLN A 77 -5.12 7.92 -6.08
C GLN A 77 -3.94 7.86 -7.04
N VAL A 78 -4.17 8.29 -8.27
CA VAL A 78 -3.10 8.64 -9.21
C VAL A 78 -2.83 10.13 -9.07
N LEU A 79 -1.59 10.47 -8.71
CA LEU A 79 -1.15 11.82 -8.39
C LEU A 79 0.06 12.23 -9.26
N ASP A 80 0.33 13.52 -9.37
CA ASP A 80 1.62 14.04 -9.87
C ASP A 80 2.61 14.32 -8.72
N ARG A 81 3.81 14.80 -9.06
CA ARG A 81 4.87 15.16 -8.09
C ARG A 81 4.47 16.27 -7.11
N ASP A 82 3.47 17.09 -7.43
CA ASP A 82 2.94 18.14 -6.56
C ASP A 82 1.77 17.63 -5.70
N CYS A 83 1.56 16.30 -5.64
CA CYS A 83 0.40 15.66 -5.01
C CYS A 83 -0.95 16.06 -5.61
N LYS A 84 -1.00 16.52 -6.86
CA LYS A 84 -2.26 16.88 -7.51
C LYS A 84 -2.89 15.64 -8.15
N PRO A 85 -4.22 15.46 -7.99
CA PRO A 85 -4.92 14.33 -8.57
C PRO A 85 -4.92 14.38 -10.10
N ILE A 86 -4.71 13.22 -10.72
CA ILE A 86 -4.72 13.04 -12.16
C ILE A 86 -6.05 12.38 -12.57
N PHE A 87 -6.95 13.19 -13.12
CA PHE A 87 -8.21 12.72 -13.69
C PHE A 87 -8.03 11.94 -14.99
N GLY A 88 -8.77 10.85 -15.16
CA GLY A 88 -8.84 10.10 -16.42
C GLY A 88 -7.55 9.39 -16.79
N ALA A 89 -6.76 8.96 -15.80
CA ALA A 89 -5.65 8.03 -15.99
C ALA A 89 -6.22 6.60 -16.10
N ALA A 90 -5.67 5.81 -17.02
CA ALA A 90 -5.96 4.40 -17.14
C ALA A 90 -5.08 3.63 -16.16
N VAL A 91 -5.70 2.91 -15.23
CA VAL A 91 -5.03 2.03 -14.27
C VAL A 91 -5.38 0.59 -14.63
N GLU A 92 -4.39 -0.17 -15.03
CA GLU A 92 -4.49 -1.60 -15.33
C GLU A 92 -3.80 -2.40 -14.23
N ILE A 93 -4.43 -3.48 -13.79
CA ILE A 93 -3.81 -4.44 -12.86
C ILE A 93 -3.82 -5.85 -13.42
N TRP A 94 -2.82 -6.64 -13.03
CA TRP A 94 -2.77 -8.08 -13.25
C TRP A 94 -2.11 -8.78 -12.06
N GLN A 95 -2.58 -9.97 -11.73
CA GLN A 95 -2.06 -10.78 -10.62
C GLN A 95 -2.33 -12.27 -10.85
N CYS A 96 -1.73 -13.11 -10.00
CA CYS A 96 -2.07 -14.52 -9.94
C CYS A 96 -3.39 -14.76 -9.18
N ASP A 97 -3.97 -15.93 -9.39
CA ASP A 97 -5.08 -16.47 -8.60
C ASP A 97 -4.59 -17.03 -7.24
N ASN A 98 -5.51 -17.67 -6.49
CA ASN A 98 -5.24 -18.31 -5.20
C ASN A 98 -4.31 -19.54 -5.29
N ASN A 99 -4.05 -20.05 -6.50
CA ASN A 99 -3.11 -21.15 -6.75
C ASN A 99 -1.74 -20.65 -7.22
N GLY A 100 -1.52 -19.32 -7.25
CA GLY A 100 -0.29 -18.72 -7.71
C GLY A 100 -0.13 -18.74 -9.23
N ARG A 101 -1.25 -18.89 -9.98
CA ARG A 101 -1.26 -18.94 -11.45
C ARG A 101 -1.70 -17.63 -12.07
N TYR A 102 -0.94 -17.16 -13.05
CA TYR A 102 -1.37 -16.10 -13.95
C TYR A 102 -2.13 -16.68 -15.12
N ARG A 103 -3.02 -15.90 -15.73
CA ARG A 103 -3.80 -16.35 -16.90
C ARG A 103 -2.94 -16.82 -18.08
N GLN A 104 -1.71 -16.29 -18.17
CA GLN A 104 -0.75 -16.60 -19.22
C GLN A 104 0.11 -17.83 -18.90
N ASP A 105 -0.02 -18.43 -17.71
CA ASP A 105 0.71 -19.64 -17.35
C ASP A 105 0.20 -20.82 -18.16
N ALA A 106 1.04 -21.37 -19.05
CA ALA A 106 0.69 -22.49 -19.90
C ALA A 106 1.02 -23.87 -19.28
N THR A 107 1.21 -23.96 -17.96
CA THR A 107 1.71 -25.19 -17.32
C THR A 107 0.64 -26.30 -17.38
N PRO A 108 0.92 -27.45 -18.02
CA PRO A 108 -0.05 -28.54 -18.13
C PRO A 108 -0.42 -29.13 -16.77
N GLY A 109 -1.72 -29.38 -16.54
CA GLY A 109 -2.23 -30.02 -15.32
C GLY A 109 -2.57 -29.06 -14.17
N ASP A 110 -2.26 -27.77 -14.31
CA ASP A 110 -2.61 -26.76 -13.31
C ASP A 110 -3.98 -26.12 -13.59
N SER A 111 -4.90 -26.24 -12.64
CA SER A 111 -6.22 -25.63 -12.74
C SER A 111 -6.16 -24.16 -12.31
N HIS A 112 -6.12 -23.29 -13.30
CA HIS A 112 -6.52 -21.89 -13.16
C HIS A 112 -7.89 -21.80 -12.48
N ASP A 113 -8.07 -20.86 -11.57
CA ASP A 113 -9.39 -20.52 -11.04
C ASP A 113 -10.30 -19.94 -12.16
N PRO A 114 -11.40 -20.63 -12.54
CA PRO A 114 -12.32 -20.14 -13.57
C PRO A 114 -13.18 -18.96 -13.09
N GLY A 115 -13.31 -18.77 -11.77
CA GLY A 115 -14.06 -17.69 -11.13
C GLY A 115 -13.27 -16.38 -10.99
N PHE A 116 -11.99 -16.37 -11.39
CA PHE A 116 -11.12 -15.20 -11.27
C PHE A 116 -10.86 -14.53 -12.63
N ALA A 117 -10.83 -13.20 -12.67
CA ALA A 117 -10.64 -12.44 -13.91
C ALA A 117 -9.17 -12.21 -14.30
N TYR A 118 -8.23 -12.33 -13.35
CA TYR A 118 -6.77 -12.16 -13.50
C TYR A 118 -6.26 -10.76 -13.83
N PHE A 119 -7.02 -9.96 -14.57
CA PHE A 119 -6.65 -8.61 -14.96
C PHE A 119 -7.88 -7.69 -15.06
N ALA A 120 -7.65 -6.40 -14.85
CA ALA A 120 -8.71 -5.40 -14.74
C ALA A 120 -8.21 -4.01 -15.10
N HIS A 121 -9.14 -3.14 -15.47
CA HIS A 121 -8.87 -1.77 -15.88
C HIS A 121 -9.91 -0.82 -15.27
N ALA A 122 -9.43 0.23 -14.60
CA ALA A 122 -10.22 1.35 -14.09
C ALA A 122 -9.73 2.68 -14.67
N ILE A 123 -10.64 3.65 -14.76
CA ILE A 123 -10.31 5.04 -15.12
C ILE A 123 -10.45 5.88 -13.87
N THR A 124 -9.46 6.73 -13.58
CA THR A 124 -9.50 7.58 -12.39
C THR A 124 -10.55 8.68 -12.48
N ASP A 125 -11.20 8.96 -11.35
CA ASP A 125 -12.15 10.07 -11.21
C ASP A 125 -11.46 11.45 -11.05
N GLN A 126 -12.25 12.50 -10.82
CA GLN A 126 -11.73 13.87 -10.70
C GLN A 126 -10.78 14.07 -9.51
N GLN A 127 -10.86 13.19 -8.51
CA GLN A 127 -9.98 13.15 -7.35
C GLN A 127 -8.79 12.20 -7.60
N GLY A 128 -8.62 11.71 -8.83
CA GLY A 128 -7.58 10.76 -9.20
C GLY A 128 -7.82 9.36 -8.65
N ALA A 129 -8.99 9.07 -8.08
CA ALA A 129 -9.21 7.83 -7.36
C ALA A 129 -9.48 6.65 -8.29
N TYR A 130 -9.02 5.46 -7.89
CA TYR A 130 -9.33 4.18 -8.52
C TYR A 130 -9.63 3.13 -7.44
N PHE A 131 -10.30 2.05 -7.83
CA PHE A 131 -10.49 0.89 -6.96
C PHE A 131 -10.63 -0.40 -7.75
N PHE A 132 -10.29 -1.51 -7.10
CA PHE A 132 -10.55 -2.88 -7.55
C PHE A 132 -10.95 -3.76 -6.36
N LYS A 133 -11.96 -4.59 -6.55
CA LYS A 133 -12.21 -5.77 -5.74
C LYS A 133 -11.50 -6.96 -6.38
N THR A 134 -10.69 -7.66 -5.61
CA THR A 134 -9.89 -8.81 -6.06
C THR A 134 -9.80 -9.83 -4.93
N ILE A 135 -8.90 -10.80 -5.08
CA ILE A 135 -8.44 -11.68 -4.00
C ILE A 135 -7.01 -11.32 -3.62
N LEU A 136 -6.65 -11.60 -2.37
CA LEU A 136 -5.27 -11.53 -1.92
C LEU A 136 -4.44 -12.53 -2.74
N PRO A 137 -3.46 -12.07 -3.55
CA PRO A 137 -2.61 -12.98 -4.29
C PRO A 137 -1.77 -13.82 -3.32
N VAL A 138 -1.34 -14.98 -3.79
CA VAL A 138 -0.46 -15.87 -3.03
C VAL A 138 0.98 -15.76 -3.53
N ARG A 139 1.90 -16.37 -2.78
CA ARG A 139 3.28 -16.57 -3.22
C ARG A 139 3.29 -17.44 -4.48
N TYR A 140 4.09 -17.10 -5.48
CA TYR A 140 4.31 -17.95 -6.65
C TYR A 140 5.81 -18.03 -7.01
N GLY A 141 6.16 -18.96 -7.89
CA GLY A 141 7.53 -19.13 -8.37
C GLY A 141 7.84 -20.56 -8.78
N SER A 142 9.12 -20.88 -8.82
CA SER A 142 9.67 -22.20 -9.17
C SER A 142 10.72 -22.61 -8.13
N PRO A 143 11.19 -23.85 -8.10
CA PRO A 143 12.29 -24.23 -7.21
C PRO A 143 13.49 -23.28 -7.37
N GLY A 144 13.91 -22.65 -6.26
CA GLY A 144 15.00 -21.68 -6.25
C GLY A 144 14.63 -20.23 -6.59
N PHE A 145 13.38 -19.96 -6.97
CA PHE A 145 12.91 -18.59 -7.24
C PHE A 145 11.49 -18.40 -6.72
N SER A 146 11.25 -17.32 -5.98
CA SER A 146 9.89 -17.03 -5.56
C SER A 146 9.62 -15.55 -5.41
N ARG A 147 8.39 -15.18 -5.73
CA ARG A 147 7.85 -13.84 -5.58
C ARG A 147 6.90 -13.81 -4.39
N ALA A 148 6.99 -12.76 -3.59
CA ALA A 148 6.01 -12.49 -2.54
C ALA A 148 4.64 -12.18 -3.17
N PRO A 149 3.53 -12.30 -2.42
CA PRO A 149 2.24 -11.78 -2.83
C PRO A 149 2.36 -10.33 -3.36
N HIS A 150 1.96 -10.11 -4.61
CA HIS A 150 1.95 -8.78 -5.20
C HIS A 150 0.86 -8.65 -6.28
N ILE A 151 0.50 -7.41 -6.59
CA ILE A 151 -0.35 -7.05 -7.72
C ILE A 151 0.45 -6.12 -8.61
N HIS A 152 0.55 -6.44 -9.89
CA HIS A 152 1.17 -5.54 -10.84
C HIS A 152 0.25 -4.40 -11.24
N TYR A 153 0.84 -3.25 -11.53
CA TYR A 153 0.15 -2.04 -11.99
C TYR A 153 0.80 -1.51 -13.26
N LYS A 154 -0.04 -1.05 -14.19
CA LYS A 154 0.36 -0.21 -15.32
C LYS A 154 -0.55 1.00 -15.38
N VAL A 155 0.04 2.19 -15.41
CA VAL A 155 -0.69 3.45 -15.42
C VAL A 155 -0.32 4.25 -16.66
N HIS A 156 -1.35 4.70 -17.38
CA HIS A 156 -1.19 5.50 -18.59
C HIS A 156 -2.05 6.77 -18.53
N LYS A 157 -1.43 7.90 -18.86
CA LYS A 157 -2.09 9.19 -19.05
C LYS A 157 -1.28 10.04 -20.03
N ASN A 158 -1.94 10.66 -21.00
CA ASN A 158 -1.29 11.61 -21.90
C ASN A 158 -0.60 12.74 -21.12
N GLY A 159 0.66 13.04 -21.48
CA GLY A 159 1.49 14.03 -20.79
C GLY A 159 2.29 13.49 -19.60
N PHE A 160 2.13 12.20 -19.27
CA PHE A 160 2.88 11.53 -18.21
C PHE A 160 3.65 10.33 -18.76
N ARG A 161 4.78 10.01 -18.13
CA ARG A 161 5.51 8.78 -18.43
C ARG A 161 4.68 7.61 -17.95
N GLN A 162 4.42 6.66 -18.83
CA GLN A 162 3.75 5.41 -18.45
C GLN A 162 4.48 4.76 -17.27
N LEU A 163 3.77 4.43 -16.20
CA LEU A 163 4.32 3.72 -15.05
C LEU A 163 3.99 2.24 -15.19
N VAL A 164 4.97 1.39 -14.92
CA VAL A 164 4.78 -0.03 -14.61
C VAL A 164 5.41 -0.24 -13.24
N THR A 165 4.68 -0.85 -12.32
CA THR A 165 5.11 -1.07 -10.95
C THR A 165 4.42 -2.30 -10.36
N GLU A 166 4.67 -2.60 -9.09
CA GLU A 166 3.96 -3.64 -8.35
C GLU A 166 3.69 -3.20 -6.91
N MET A 167 2.53 -3.60 -6.39
CA MET A 167 2.11 -3.40 -5.02
C MET A 167 2.34 -4.67 -4.22
N HIS A 168 3.06 -4.57 -3.12
CA HIS A 168 3.25 -5.58 -2.09
C HIS A 168 2.37 -5.29 -0.88
N PHE A 169 2.23 -6.27 0.01
CA PHE A 169 1.33 -6.19 1.14
C PHE A 169 2.09 -5.94 2.45
N ALA A 170 1.59 -4.99 3.27
CA ALA A 170 2.07 -4.77 4.63
C ALA A 170 1.50 -5.81 5.61
N GLY A 171 2.19 -5.98 6.75
CA GLY A 171 1.76 -6.86 7.84
C GLY A 171 2.68 -8.07 8.04
N ASP A 172 2.68 -8.60 9.26
CA ASP A 172 3.63 -9.62 9.71
C ASP A 172 3.57 -10.90 8.87
N ARG A 173 2.37 -11.29 8.42
CA ARG A 173 2.18 -12.48 7.56
C ARG A 173 2.90 -12.39 6.22
N PHE A 174 3.23 -11.19 5.75
CA PHE A 174 3.91 -10.97 4.48
C PHE A 174 5.38 -10.59 4.62
N ALA A 175 5.81 -10.15 5.81
CA ALA A 175 7.14 -9.60 6.01
C ALA A 175 8.25 -10.58 5.61
N ALA A 176 8.20 -11.80 6.16
CA ALA A 176 9.22 -12.82 5.90
C ALA A 176 9.30 -13.25 4.42
N VAL A 177 8.16 -13.35 3.72
CA VAL A 177 8.15 -13.72 2.29
C VAL A 177 8.58 -12.57 1.39
N ARG A 178 8.25 -11.33 1.76
CA ARG A 178 8.67 -10.12 1.05
C ARG A 178 10.18 -9.92 1.10
N ASP A 179 10.79 -10.20 2.24
CA ASP A 179 12.25 -10.09 2.41
C ASP A 179 13.03 -11.15 1.60
N GLN A 180 12.34 -12.17 1.07
CA GLN A 180 12.90 -13.20 0.19
C GLN A 180 12.61 -12.97 -1.29
N ASP A 181 11.84 -11.94 -1.67
CA ASP A 181 11.51 -11.66 -3.06
C ASP A 181 12.70 -10.97 -3.75
N PRO A 182 13.37 -11.63 -4.72
CA PRO A 182 14.57 -11.09 -5.36
C PRO A 182 14.26 -9.89 -6.26
N VAL A 183 13.03 -9.75 -6.76
CA VAL A 183 12.63 -8.62 -7.59
C VAL A 183 12.43 -7.38 -6.71
N LEU A 184 11.76 -7.54 -5.57
CA LEU A 184 11.66 -6.44 -4.61
C LEU A 184 13.02 -6.10 -3.99
N ASP A 185 13.88 -7.09 -3.78
CA ASP A 185 15.24 -6.85 -3.25
C ASP A 185 16.11 -6.04 -4.23
N SER A 186 15.85 -6.11 -5.54
CA SER A 186 16.51 -5.26 -6.52
C SER A 186 16.17 -3.77 -6.41
N VAL A 187 15.08 -3.42 -5.72
CA VAL A 187 14.67 -2.02 -5.49
C VAL A 187 15.52 -1.42 -4.35
N PRO A 188 16.05 -0.18 -4.48
CA PRO A 188 16.75 0.48 -3.41
C PRO A 188 15.93 0.49 -2.11
N ARG A 189 16.56 0.11 -0.98
CA ARG A 189 15.87 -0.05 0.31
C ARG A 189 15.01 1.16 0.70
N ALA A 190 15.50 2.37 0.44
CA ALA A 190 14.78 3.62 0.73
C ALA A 190 13.47 3.80 -0.06
N GLN A 191 13.31 3.09 -1.18
CA GLN A 191 12.16 3.17 -2.07
C GLN A 191 11.14 2.05 -1.85
N ARG A 192 11.54 0.93 -1.22
CA ARG A 192 10.67 -0.26 -1.05
C ARG A 192 9.38 0.04 -0.30
N ALA A 193 9.41 0.96 0.67
CA ALA A 193 8.21 1.33 1.43
C ALA A 193 7.10 1.90 0.54
N ALA A 194 7.45 2.59 -0.55
CA ALA A 194 6.48 3.13 -1.51
C ALA A 194 5.78 2.05 -2.34
N LEU A 195 6.25 0.79 -2.28
CA LEU A 195 5.63 -0.36 -2.93
C LEU A 195 4.78 -1.20 -1.96
N ILE A 196 4.71 -0.87 -0.67
CA ILE A 196 4.05 -1.69 0.34
C ILE A 196 2.74 -1.02 0.77
N ALA A 197 1.62 -1.61 0.39
CA ALA A 197 0.28 -1.13 0.75
C ALA A 197 -0.14 -1.61 2.13
N ALA A 198 -0.45 -0.65 3.01
CA ALA A 198 -0.99 -0.90 4.33
C ALA A 198 -2.49 -1.21 4.27
N GLU A 199 -2.94 -2.04 5.21
CA GLU A 199 -4.36 -2.23 5.45
C GLU A 199 -4.94 -0.99 6.14
N VAL A 200 -6.13 -0.59 5.72
CA VAL A 200 -6.81 0.61 6.18
C VAL A 200 -8.27 0.30 6.44
N ASP A 201 -8.83 0.93 7.46
CA ASP A 201 -10.25 0.81 7.75
C ASP A 201 -11.05 1.57 6.68
N ILE A 202 -11.92 0.85 5.95
CA ILE A 202 -12.83 1.40 4.95
C ILE A 202 -13.65 2.60 5.49
N ALA A 203 -13.95 2.62 6.79
CA ALA A 203 -14.69 3.70 7.42
C ALA A 203 -14.00 5.07 7.26
N THR A 204 -12.67 5.05 7.11
CA THR A 204 -11.82 6.23 6.88
C THR A 204 -11.80 6.71 5.43
N ILE A 205 -12.41 5.98 4.49
CA ILE A 205 -12.44 6.31 3.06
C ILE A 205 -13.90 6.33 2.54
N PRO A 206 -14.64 7.44 2.73
CA PRO A 206 -16.05 7.55 2.38
C PRO A 206 -16.38 7.19 0.92
N GLN A 207 -15.49 7.50 -0.02
CA GLN A 207 -15.66 7.26 -1.46
C GLN A 207 -15.68 5.77 -1.84
N LEU A 208 -15.17 4.88 -0.98
CA LEU A 208 -15.18 3.43 -1.23
C LEU A 208 -16.31 2.70 -0.51
N LYS A 209 -17.00 3.36 0.42
CA LYS A 209 -18.12 2.76 1.17
C LYS A 209 -19.19 2.11 0.27
N PRO A 210 -19.53 2.65 -0.92
CA PRO A 210 -20.50 1.99 -1.80
C PRO A 210 -20.04 0.65 -2.37
N HIS A 211 -18.74 0.38 -2.38
CA HIS A 211 -18.13 -0.78 -3.04
C HIS A 211 -17.64 -1.84 -2.06
N ALA A 212 -17.40 -1.46 -0.81
CA ALA A 212 -16.93 -2.37 0.22
C ALA A 212 -18.05 -3.27 0.74
N ASP A 213 -17.72 -4.54 0.98
CA ASP A 213 -18.62 -5.50 1.63
C ASP A 213 -18.61 -5.39 3.17
N GLY A 214 -17.87 -4.42 3.71
CA GLY A 214 -17.72 -4.16 5.15
C GLY A 214 -16.93 -5.23 5.92
N LYS A 215 -16.37 -6.23 5.24
CA LYS A 215 -15.68 -7.37 5.87
C LYS A 215 -14.28 -7.59 5.31
N SER A 216 -14.10 -7.41 4.02
CA SER A 216 -12.84 -7.70 3.34
C SER A 216 -11.82 -6.60 3.61
N PRO A 217 -10.54 -6.95 3.82
CA PRO A 217 -9.49 -5.99 4.09
C PRO A 217 -9.30 -5.05 2.90
N CYS A 218 -9.12 -3.76 3.20
CA CYS A 218 -8.94 -2.70 2.23
C CYS A 218 -7.50 -2.19 2.30
N ARG A 219 -6.87 -1.96 1.14
CA ARG A 219 -5.47 -1.56 1.06
C ARG A 219 -5.30 -0.36 0.16
N ARG A 220 -4.68 0.68 0.69
CA ARG A 220 -4.40 1.92 -0.04
C ARG A 220 -3.05 1.83 -0.73
N PHE A 221 -3.01 2.17 -2.00
CA PHE A 221 -1.81 2.26 -2.81
C PHE A 221 -1.92 3.48 -3.73
N ASP A 222 -1.19 4.55 -3.40
CA ASP A 222 -1.18 5.74 -4.24
C ASP A 222 -0.07 5.64 -5.30
N LEU A 223 -0.37 6.10 -6.51
CA LEU A 223 0.48 5.98 -7.69
C LEU A 223 0.90 7.39 -8.14
N ILE A 224 2.17 7.72 -7.95
CA ILE A 224 2.71 9.04 -8.27
C ILE A 224 3.42 8.96 -9.62
N LEU A 225 2.90 9.70 -10.60
CA LEU A 225 3.41 9.73 -11.97
C LEU A 225 4.42 10.86 -12.18
N ASP A 226 5.36 10.58 -13.08
CA ASP A 226 6.30 11.56 -13.59
C ASP A 226 5.81 12.16 -14.91
N LYS A 227 6.14 13.42 -15.19
CA LYS A 227 5.81 14.06 -16.48
C LYS A 227 6.67 13.45 -17.60
N ALA A 228 6.06 13.37 -18.79
CA ALA A 228 6.67 12.83 -20.01
C ALA A 228 7.87 13.64 -20.49
#